data_AF-A0A7V9CCQ4-F1
#
_entry.id   AF-A0A7V9CCQ4-F1
#
_cell.length_a   1.000
_cell.length_b   1.000
_cell.length_c   1.000
_cell.angle_alpha   90.00
_cell.angle_beta   90.00
_cell.angle_gamma   90.00
#
_symmetry.space_group_name_H-M   'P 1'
#
loop_
_entity.id
_entity.type
_entity.pdbx_description
1 polymer ?
#
loop_
_entity_poly.entity_id
_entity_poly.type
_entity_poly.pdbx_seq_one_letter_code
_entity_poly.pdbx_strand_id
1 'polypeptide(L)' 'MRELPLDAGRAFAWRDGERLIRFGAGVLAEAPDLLEQRGFTDFALLTTPRALAGSTAASPLAGRAAVVLH' A
#
# COMPACT_ATOMS: atom_id res chain seq x y z
N MET A 1 20.43 16.95 16.94
CA MET A 1 19.55 16.33 15.93
C MET A 1 20.45 15.89 14.80
N ARG A 2 20.64 14.58 14.59
CA ARG A 2 21.57 14.05 13.58
C ARG A 2 20.75 13.72 12.34
N GLU A 3 20.99 14.41 11.24
CA GLU A 3 20.39 14.08 9.94
C GLU A 3 20.97 12.73 9.49
N LEU A 4 20.11 11.72 9.37
CA LEU A 4 20.46 10.47 8.71
C LEU A 4 20.37 10.73 7.19
N PRO A 5 21.41 10.38 6.41
CA PRO A 5 21.33 10.53 4.96
C PRO A 5 20.16 9.68 4.45
N LEU A 6 19.22 10.32 3.77
CA LEU A 6 18.14 9.62 3.08
C LEU A 6 18.78 8.93 1.88
N ASP A 7 19.07 7.64 2.00
CA ASP A 7 19.30 6.76 0.84
C ASP A 7 18.02 6.76 0.00
N ALA A 8 17.85 7.78 -0.85
CA ALA A 8 16.64 8.07 -1.62
C ALA A 8 16.24 6.93 -2.59
N GLY A 9 17.08 5.90 -2.74
CA GLY A 9 16.83 4.70 -3.55
C GLY A 9 16.60 3.41 -2.76
N ARG A 10 16.70 3.40 -1.42
CA ARG A 10 16.53 2.17 -0.63
C ARG A 10 15.09 2.05 -0.13
N ALA A 11 14.50 0.85 -0.30
CA ALA A 11 13.21 0.54 0.30
C ALA A 11 13.28 0.71 1.82
N PHE A 12 12.22 1.28 2.42
CA PHE A 12 12.16 1.48 3.86
C PHE A 12 10.77 1.20 4.42
N ALA A 13 10.74 0.87 5.71
CA ALA A 13 9.54 0.82 6.52
C ALA A 13 9.74 1.72 7.73
N TRP A 14 8.78 2.59 8.00
CA TRP A 14 8.80 3.50 9.14
C TRP A 14 7.48 3.40 9.90
N ARG A 15 7.55 3.32 11.23
CA ARG A 15 6.39 3.39 12.10
C ARG A 15 6.37 4.76 12.78
N ASP A 16 5.32 5.52 12.49
CA ASP A 16 5.07 6.86 13.03
C ASP A 16 3.80 6.83 13.87
N GLY A 17 3.97 6.62 15.18
CA GLY A 17 2.87 6.32 16.10
C GLY A 17 2.10 5.07 15.66
N GLU A 18 0.80 5.23 15.38
CA GLU A 18 -0.08 4.16 14.89
C GLU A 18 0.05 3.90 13.38
N ARG A 19 0.80 4.73 12.65
CA ARG A 19 0.94 4.65 11.19
C ARG A 19 2.11 3.74 10.80
N LEU A 20 1.91 2.95 9.75
CA LEU A 20 3.00 2.27 9.05
C LEU A 20 3.15 2.90 7.66
N ILE A 21 4.37 3.33 7.34
CA ILE A 21 4.76 3.81 6.02
C ILE A 21 5.70 2.77 5.41
N ARG A 22 5.37 2.30 4.20
CA ARG A 22 6.24 1.44 3.39
C ARG A 22 6.56 2.14 2.09
N PHE A 23 7.84 2.16 1.73
CA PHE A 23 8.32 2.77 0.50
C PHE A 23 9.25 1.80 -0.22
N GLY A 24 9.08 1.70 -1.53
CA GLY A 24 9.88 0.85 -2.39
C GLY A 24 9.11 0.46 -3.65
N ALA A 25 9.82 -0.05 -4.64
CA ALA A 25 9.18 -0.61 -5.84
C ALA A 25 8.32 -1.82 -5.44
N GLY A 26 7.08 -1.88 -5.96
CA GLY A 26 6.20 -3.04 -5.80
C GLY A 26 5.51 -3.21 -4.43
N VAL A 27 5.87 -2.43 -3.40
CA VAL A 27 5.36 -2.63 -2.03
C VAL A 27 3.83 -2.47 -1.88
N LEU A 28 3.17 -1.83 -2.85
CA LEU A 28 1.70 -1.72 -2.87
C LEU A 28 1.02 -3.10 -3.04
N ALA A 29 1.66 -4.05 -3.72
CA ALA A 29 1.12 -5.40 -3.89
C ALA A 29 1.03 -6.17 -2.57
N GLU A 30 1.81 -5.77 -1.55
CA GLU A 30 1.81 -6.37 -0.21
C GLU A 30 0.72 -5.75 0.70
N ALA A 31 0.00 -4.73 0.23
CA ALA A 31 -1.00 -4.03 1.04
C ALA A 31 -2.16 -4.92 1.54
N PRO A 32 -2.73 -5.84 0.74
CA PRO A 32 -3.76 -6.76 1.23
C PRO A 32 -3.30 -7.61 2.42
N ASP A 33 -2.09 -8.17 2.36
CA ASP A 33 -1.55 -9.01 3.43
C ASP A 33 -1.31 -8.18 4.71
N LEU A 34 -0.89 -6.93 4.57
CA LEU A 34 -0.69 -6.01 5.70
C LEU A 34 -2.00 -5.59 6.39
N LEU A 35 -3.10 -5.55 5.64
CA LEU A 35 -4.45 -5.32 6.17
C LEU A 35 -4.91 -6.56 6.94
N GLU A 36 -4.77 -7.73 6.35
CA GLU A 36 -5.16 -9.01 6.96
C GLU A 36 -4.39 -9.28 8.26
N GLN A 37 -3.07 -9.05 8.28
CA GLN A 37 -2.22 -9.18 9.48
C GLN A 37 -2.64 -8.25 10.63
N ARG A 38 -3.42 -7.20 10.34
CA ARG A 38 -3.96 -6.27 11.33
C ARG A 38 -5.44 -6.51 11.65
N GLY A 39 -6.01 -7.61 11.18
CA GLY A 39 -7.41 -7.97 11.41
C GLY A 39 -8.41 -7.30 10.45
N PHE A 40 -7.93 -6.60 9.41
CA PHE A 40 -8.78 -6.09 8.34
C PHE A 40 -8.89 -7.15 7.24
N THR A 41 -9.81 -8.10 7.42
CA THR A 41 -10.05 -9.19 6.46
C THR A 41 -10.76 -8.72 5.20
N ASP A 42 -11.58 -7.68 5.31
CA ASP A 42 -12.37 -7.09 4.22
C ASP A 42 -12.12 -5.59 4.11
N PHE A 43 -12.05 -5.10 2.88
CA PHE A 43 -11.90 -3.66 2.61
C PHE A 43 -12.62 -3.24 1.33
N ALA A 44 -13.06 -1.98 1.29
CA ALA A 44 -13.52 -1.31 0.09
C ALA A 44 -12.35 -0.59 -0.59
N LEU A 45 -12.14 -0.83 -1.88
CA LEU A 45 -11.13 -0.13 -2.67
C LEU A 45 -11.76 1.09 -3.36
N LEU A 46 -11.41 2.29 -2.90
CA LEU A 46 -11.73 3.53 -3.60
C LEU A 46 -10.62 3.84 -4.62
N THR A 47 -10.96 3.88 -5.90
CA THR A 47 -9.99 4.12 -6.98
C THR A 47 -10.67 4.72 -8.20
N THR A 48 -9.94 5.41 -9.06
CA THR A 48 -10.54 5.90 -10.33
C THR A 48 -10.50 4.82 -11.42
N PRO A 49 -11.40 4.85 -12.42
CA PRO A 49 -11.33 3.93 -13.57
C PRO A 49 -9.96 3.97 -14.27
N ARG A 50 -9.37 5.17 -14.37
CA ARG A 50 -8.02 5.38 -14.93
C ARG A 50 -6.94 4.64 -14.13
N ALA A 51 -6.97 4.74 -12.81
CA ALA A 51 -5.98 4.11 -11.94
C ALA A 51 -6.08 2.59 -11.95
N LEU A 52 -7.31 2.06 -12.03
CA LEU A 52 -7.55 0.63 -12.15
C LEU A 52 -7.03 0.07 -13.49
N ALA A 53 -7.28 0.76 -14.60
CA ALA A 53 -6.85 0.33 -15.92
C ALA A 53 -5.33 0.44 -16.16
N GLY A 54 -4.68 1.42 -15.51
CA GLY A 54 -3.27 1.75 -15.79
C GLY A 54 -2.24 1.17 -14.82
N SER A 55 -2.66 0.51 -13.74
CA SER A 55 -1.74 0.11 -12.66
C SER A 55 -1.73 -1.40 -12.43
N THR A 56 -0.59 -2.03 -12.75
CA THR A 56 -0.31 -3.42 -12.33
C THR A 56 -0.36 -3.58 -10.81
N ALA A 57 -0.06 -2.51 -10.07
CA ALA A 57 -0.10 -2.50 -8.61
C ALA A 57 -1.51 -2.32 -8.02
N ALA A 58 -2.48 -1.83 -8.79
CA ALA A 58 -3.88 -1.76 -8.37
C ALA A 58 -4.61 -3.12 -8.52
N SER A 59 -4.11 -4.00 -9.39
CA SER A 59 -4.71 -5.31 -9.65
C SER A 59 -4.78 -6.22 -8.41
N PRO A 60 -3.70 -6.40 -7.61
CA PRO A 60 -3.76 -7.19 -6.37
C PRO A 60 -4.76 -6.64 -5.36
N LEU A 61 -4.87 -5.31 -5.25
CA LEU A 61 -5.83 -4.65 -4.37
C LEU A 61 -7.27 -4.88 -4.83
N ALA A 62 -7.54 -4.71 -6.14
CA ALA A 62 -8.87 -4.91 -6.69
C ALA A 62 -9.33 -6.38 -6.57
N GLY A 63 -8.42 -7.34 -6.77
CA GLY A 63 -8.73 -8.77 -6.63
C GLY A 63 -8.98 -9.23 -5.18
N ARG A 64 -8.50 -8.47 -4.19
CA ARG A 64 -8.68 -8.77 -2.75
C ARG A 64 -9.76 -7.91 -2.08
N ALA A 65 -10.25 -6.86 -2.74
CA ALA A 65 -11.26 -5.98 -2.19
C ALA A 65 -12.64 -6.67 -2.16
N ALA A 66 -13.42 -6.41 -1.10
CA ALA A 66 -14.81 -6.84 -1.02
C ALA A 66 -15.71 -6.06 -1.99
N VAL A 67 -15.35 -4.79 -2.26
CA VAL A 67 -16.02 -3.92 -3.21
C VAL A 67 -15.04 -2.92 -3.81
N VAL A 68 -15.22 -2.55 -5.08
CA VAL A 68 -14.46 -1.50 -5.77
C VAL A 68 -15.40 -0.32 -6.05
N LEU A 69 -15.00 0.88 -5.63
CA LEU A 69 -15.73 2.13 -5.77
C LEU A 69 -14.95 3.10 -6.66
N HIS A 70 -15.65 3.84 -7.51
CA HIS A 70 -15.10 4.76 -8.51
C HIS A 70 -15.57 6.20 -8.33
#